data_AF-A0AAN6M8Z0-F1
#
_entry.id   AF-A0AAN6M8Z0-F1
#
_cell.length_a   1.000
_cell.length_b   1.000
_cell.length_c   1.000
_cell.angle_alpha   90.00
_cell.angle_beta   90.00
_cell.angle_gamma   90.00
#
_symmetry.space_group_name_H-M   'P 1'
#
loop_
_entity.id
_entity.type
_entity.pdbx_description
1 polymer ?
#
loop_
_entity_poly.entity_id
_entity_poly.type
_entity_poly.pdbx_seq_one_letter_code
_entity_poly.pdbx_strand_id
1 'polypeptide(L)'
;MSLPQVEYASQDTKEQDLSEKMGSNHGAGVQHNAPLNPTVSNAPSVAPPPAPDGGWKAWSQPLAAHLVIINCWGYISSFGFFQSYYTNAFQVEPSAISWIGSVQILLIYFVGTFSGRALDAGYFRLAVGVGFALQVLGVFATSGASAYWQLFLAQGICKGLGDGLVFCPTVALVATYFTTKRSLAIGVMASGGATGGIIFPVIAQQLLPRVGFGWTVRTMGFVILFNAIVFLSIARPRLPPRKAGPIVEWDAFKDPAFSLFCCASQETSLALTPARR
;
A
#
# COMPACT_ATOMS: atom_id res chain seq x y z
N MET A 1 -12.38 54.10 -63.06
CA MET A 1 -11.87 52.72 -63.00
C MET A 1 -12.43 52.08 -61.75
N SER A 2 -13.59 51.45 -61.89
CA SER A 2 -14.30 50.66 -60.87
C SER A 2 -15.46 49.91 -61.52
N LEU A 3 -15.73 48.70 -60.98
CA LEU A 3 -16.71 47.62 -61.31
C LEU A 3 -16.11 46.38 -62.01
N PRO A 4 -16.64 45.13 -61.79
CA PRO A 4 -17.62 44.64 -60.80
C PRO A 4 -17.25 43.30 -60.08
N GLN A 5 -18.10 42.90 -59.12
CA GLN A 5 -18.13 41.64 -58.36
C GLN A 5 -18.61 40.43 -59.20
N VAL A 6 -18.11 39.22 -58.94
CA VAL A 6 -18.73 37.94 -59.38
C VAL A 6 -18.63 36.87 -58.28
N GLU A 7 -19.75 36.18 -58.14
CA GLU A 7 -20.22 35.18 -57.18
C GLU A 7 -19.74 33.74 -57.52
N TYR A 8 -19.40 32.91 -56.53
CA TYR A 8 -19.08 31.49 -56.70
C TYR A 8 -19.61 30.66 -55.52
N ALA A 9 -20.85 30.19 -55.62
CA ALA A 9 -21.47 29.26 -54.69
C ALA A 9 -22.39 28.30 -55.48
N SER A 10 -21.83 27.22 -56.07
CA SER A 10 -22.67 26.23 -56.77
C SER A 10 -22.00 24.88 -57.10
N GLN A 11 -21.04 24.38 -56.31
CA GLN A 11 -20.37 23.09 -56.63
C GLN A 11 -20.49 21.97 -55.57
N ASP A 12 -20.73 22.27 -54.29
CA ASP A 12 -20.70 21.21 -53.26
C ASP A 12 -22.01 20.40 -53.10
N THR A 13 -23.13 20.85 -53.67
CA THR A 13 -24.44 20.18 -53.45
C THR A 13 -24.69 18.99 -54.39
N LYS A 14 -23.82 18.71 -55.36
CA LYS A 14 -24.07 17.66 -56.37
C LYS A 14 -23.36 16.32 -56.10
N GLU A 15 -22.39 16.25 -55.20
CA GLU A 15 -21.72 14.97 -54.88
C GLU A 15 -22.39 14.19 -53.74
N GLN A 16 -23.22 14.83 -52.92
CA GLN A 16 -23.93 14.16 -51.81
C GLN A 16 -25.18 13.38 -52.25
N ASP A 17 -25.72 13.63 -53.45
CA ASP A 17 -26.99 13.04 -53.92
C ASP A 17 -26.83 11.73 -54.73
N LEU A 18 -25.57 11.30 -54.98
CA LEU A 18 -25.24 10.17 -55.85
C LEU A 18 -24.85 8.88 -55.10
N SER A 19 -24.52 8.94 -53.81
CA SER A 19 -24.14 7.76 -53.02
C SER A 19 -25.31 7.08 -52.30
N GLU A 20 -26.50 7.71 -52.26
CA GLU A 20 -27.65 7.22 -51.48
C GLU A 20 -28.65 6.35 -52.28
N LYS A 21 -28.40 6.07 -53.58
CA LYS A 21 -29.42 5.47 -54.48
C LYS A 21 -29.09 4.15 -55.17
N MET A 22 -28.13 3.35 -54.71
CA MET A 22 -27.96 1.98 -55.20
C MET A 22 -27.87 0.95 -54.07
N GLY A 23 -28.91 0.14 -53.93
CA GLY A 23 -28.79 -1.18 -53.28
C GLY A 23 -29.91 -1.63 -52.35
N SER A 24 -31.18 -1.60 -52.80
CA SER A 24 -32.26 -2.39 -52.20
C SER A 24 -32.60 -3.57 -53.12
N ASN A 25 -32.44 -4.82 -52.64
CA ASN A 25 -33.50 -5.84 -52.47
C ASN A 25 -33.06 -7.33 -52.63
N HIS A 26 -33.52 -8.13 -51.64
CA HIS A 26 -34.00 -9.53 -51.66
C HIS A 26 -33.05 -10.75 -51.65
N GLY A 27 -33.20 -11.58 -50.60
CA GLY A 27 -33.30 -13.06 -50.72
C GLY A 27 -32.48 -13.96 -49.77
N ALA A 28 -33.19 -14.61 -48.82
CA ALA A 28 -32.93 -15.92 -48.19
C ALA A 28 -31.82 -16.10 -47.12
N GLY A 29 -32.25 -16.06 -45.85
CA GLY A 29 -32.06 -17.11 -44.83
C GLY A 29 -30.66 -17.56 -44.42
N VAL A 30 -30.11 -16.98 -43.34
CA VAL A 30 -29.40 -17.71 -42.25
C VAL A 30 -29.63 -16.94 -40.94
N GLN A 31 -30.08 -17.65 -39.90
CA GLN A 31 -30.31 -17.13 -38.55
C GLN A 31 -28.99 -16.69 -37.88
N HIS A 32 -28.92 -15.44 -37.42
CA HIS A 32 -27.98 -15.02 -36.37
C HIS A 32 -28.66 -14.00 -35.45
N ASN A 33 -29.50 -14.49 -34.52
CA ASN A 33 -29.90 -13.74 -33.32
C ASN A 33 -28.64 -13.58 -32.44
N ALA A 34 -28.28 -12.45 -31.82
CA ALA A 34 -29.01 -11.26 -31.42
C ALA A 34 -28.01 -10.09 -31.21
N PRO A 35 -28.41 -8.81 -31.35
CA PRO A 35 -27.60 -7.71 -30.83
C PRO A 35 -27.62 -7.75 -29.30
N LEU A 36 -26.43 -7.80 -28.69
CA LEU A 36 -26.24 -7.59 -27.25
C LEU A 36 -26.76 -6.20 -26.91
N ASN A 37 -28.01 -6.14 -26.45
CA ASN A 37 -28.57 -4.97 -25.80
C ASN A 37 -27.64 -4.65 -24.61
N PRO A 38 -26.92 -3.50 -24.59
CA PRO A 38 -26.26 -3.09 -23.37
C PRO A 38 -27.39 -2.87 -22.38
N THR A 39 -27.56 -3.81 -21.46
CA THR A 39 -28.47 -3.62 -20.34
C THR A 39 -27.92 -2.41 -19.62
N VAL A 40 -28.52 -1.25 -19.85
CA VAL A 40 -28.25 -0.02 -19.11
C VAL A 40 -28.60 -0.38 -17.67
N SER A 41 -27.58 -0.77 -16.92
CA SER A 41 -27.68 -0.98 -15.50
C SER A 41 -28.07 0.36 -14.91
N ASN A 42 -29.36 0.56 -14.67
CA ASN A 42 -29.95 1.74 -14.02
C ASN A 42 -29.60 1.83 -12.52
N ALA A 43 -28.47 1.24 -12.10
CA ALA A 43 -27.86 1.62 -10.85
C ALA A 43 -27.03 2.88 -11.13
N PRO A 44 -27.22 4.00 -10.41
CA PRO A 44 -26.28 5.10 -10.49
C PRO A 44 -24.92 4.58 -10.01
N SER A 45 -24.06 4.19 -10.95
CA SER A 45 -22.63 4.05 -10.73
C SER A 45 -22.13 5.45 -10.47
N VAL A 46 -22.24 5.90 -9.23
CA VAL A 46 -21.58 7.11 -8.75
C VAL A 46 -20.09 6.82 -8.92
N ALA A 47 -19.52 7.26 -10.05
CA ALA A 47 -18.09 7.19 -10.28
C ALA A 47 -17.42 7.85 -9.06
N PRO A 48 -16.39 7.23 -8.47
CA PRO A 48 -15.71 7.82 -7.34
C PRO A 48 -15.29 9.25 -7.68
N PRO A 49 -15.43 10.21 -6.75
CA PRO A 49 -15.00 11.58 -7.01
C PRO A 49 -13.53 11.57 -7.44
N PRO A 50 -13.15 12.44 -8.41
CA PRO A 50 -11.79 12.51 -8.91
C PRO A 50 -10.81 12.76 -7.77
N ALA A 51 -9.56 12.33 -7.96
CA ALA A 51 -8.56 12.47 -6.91
C ALA A 51 -8.34 13.95 -6.56
N PRO A 52 -8.30 14.33 -5.27
CA PRO A 52 -8.14 15.72 -4.88
C PRO A 52 -6.80 16.33 -5.32
N ASP A 53 -5.74 15.52 -5.43
CA ASP A 53 -4.36 15.90 -5.83
C ASP A 53 -3.74 17.08 -5.04
N GLY A 54 -4.38 17.49 -3.95
CA GLY A 54 -4.00 18.65 -3.15
C GLY A 54 -5.02 18.99 -2.05
N GLY A 55 -4.73 20.09 -1.36
CA GLY A 55 -5.49 20.56 -0.19
C GLY A 55 -5.09 19.86 1.11
N TRP A 56 -5.45 20.49 2.23
CA TRP A 56 -5.09 20.01 3.58
C TRP A 56 -5.55 18.56 3.83
N LYS A 57 -6.78 18.23 3.42
CA LYS A 57 -7.35 16.88 3.60
C LYS A 57 -6.58 15.80 2.85
N ALA A 58 -5.98 16.11 1.69
CA ALA A 58 -5.20 15.14 0.92
C ALA A 58 -3.78 15.02 1.46
N TRP A 59 -3.14 16.14 1.81
CA TRP A 59 -1.77 16.16 2.35
C TRP A 59 -1.66 15.66 3.79
N SER A 60 -2.74 15.72 4.57
CA SER A 60 -2.76 15.12 5.90
C SER A 60 -2.65 13.59 5.86
N GLN A 61 -3.06 12.94 4.76
CA GLN A 61 -3.02 11.48 4.62
C GLN A 61 -1.59 10.91 4.51
N PRO A 62 -0.70 11.38 3.60
CA PRO A 62 0.68 10.91 3.54
C PRO A 62 1.47 11.29 4.80
N LEU A 63 1.16 12.42 5.44
CA LEU A 63 1.77 12.81 6.73
C LEU A 63 1.32 11.89 7.87
N ALA A 64 0.06 11.49 7.93
CA ALA A 64 -0.38 10.48 8.89
C ALA A 64 0.25 9.12 8.58
N ALA A 65 0.27 8.72 7.30
CA ALA A 65 0.88 7.47 6.85
C ALA A 65 2.38 7.39 7.16
N HIS A 66 3.09 8.52 7.17
CA HIS A 66 4.48 8.59 7.63
C HIS A 66 4.64 8.04 9.06
N LEU A 67 3.69 8.30 9.96
CA LEU A 67 3.70 7.75 11.33
C LEU A 67 3.54 6.23 11.37
N VAL A 68 2.76 5.66 10.44
CA VAL A 68 2.65 4.21 10.28
C VAL A 68 3.97 3.61 9.81
N ILE A 69 4.62 4.26 8.83
CA ILE A 69 5.91 3.81 8.33
C ILE A 69 6.98 3.88 9.43
N ILE A 70 6.96 4.90 10.29
CA ILE A 70 7.80 4.97 11.50
C ILE A 70 7.58 3.71 12.36
N ASN A 71 6.32 3.36 12.68
CA ASN A 71 6.00 2.22 13.55
C ASN A 71 6.44 0.87 12.99
N CYS A 72 6.21 0.64 11.69
CA CYS A 72 6.55 -0.62 11.05
C CYS A 72 8.06 -0.71 10.84
N TRP A 73 8.61 0.17 10.00
CA TRP A 73 10.00 0.08 9.54
C TRP A 73 11.00 0.56 10.58
N GLY A 74 10.68 1.60 11.34
CA GLY A 74 11.58 2.09 12.39
C GLY A 74 11.81 1.08 13.51
N TYR A 75 10.75 0.38 13.93
CA TYR A 75 10.89 -0.70 14.91
C TYR A 75 11.72 -1.86 14.36
N ILE A 76 11.51 -2.25 13.10
CA ILE A 76 12.29 -3.29 12.43
C ILE A 76 13.76 -2.89 12.31
N SER A 77 14.06 -1.63 11.99
CA SER A 77 15.44 -1.13 11.94
C SER A 77 16.18 -1.23 13.28
N SER A 78 15.47 -1.31 14.40
CA SER A 78 16.07 -1.49 15.73
C SER A 78 16.45 -2.94 16.06
N PHE A 79 16.20 -3.88 15.13
CA PHE A 79 16.44 -5.30 15.34
C PHE A 79 17.89 -5.63 15.73
N GLY A 80 18.89 -4.87 15.26
CA GLY A 80 20.29 -5.06 15.65
C GLY A 80 20.53 -4.92 17.17
N PHE A 81 19.83 -3.99 17.83
CA PHE A 81 19.89 -3.84 19.28
C PHE A 81 19.23 -5.01 20.00
N PHE A 82 18.05 -5.43 19.50
CA PHE A 82 17.35 -6.58 20.04
C PHE A 82 18.18 -7.86 19.89
N GLN A 83 18.82 -8.06 18.74
CA GLN A 83 19.67 -9.21 18.50
C GLN A 83 20.86 -9.26 19.47
N SER A 84 21.57 -8.15 19.63
CA SER A 84 22.66 -8.09 20.61
C SER A 84 22.18 -8.38 22.03
N TYR A 85 21.04 -7.80 22.44
CA TYR A 85 20.48 -8.05 23.76
C TYR A 85 20.04 -9.52 23.93
N TYR A 86 19.35 -10.11 22.96
CA TYR A 86 18.84 -11.48 23.05
C TYR A 86 19.96 -12.52 23.09
N THR A 87 21.04 -12.32 22.33
CA THR A 87 22.21 -13.21 22.39
C THR A 87 22.82 -13.18 23.79
N ASN A 88 22.95 -12.00 24.41
CA ASN A 88 23.57 -11.87 25.73
C ASN A 88 22.65 -12.33 26.87
N ALA A 89 21.38 -11.93 26.84
CA ALA A 89 20.43 -12.16 27.93
C ALA A 89 19.82 -13.58 27.91
N PHE A 90 19.55 -14.14 26.73
CA PHE A 90 18.91 -15.44 26.59
C PHE A 90 19.86 -16.54 26.09
N GLN A 91 21.13 -16.21 25.81
CA GLN A 91 22.14 -17.15 25.30
C GLN A 91 21.66 -17.90 24.04
N VAL A 92 20.85 -17.22 23.22
CA VAL A 92 20.29 -17.77 21.98
C VAL A 92 21.23 -17.47 20.83
N GLU A 93 21.37 -18.43 19.92
CA GLU A 93 22.18 -18.26 18.73
C GLU A 93 21.65 -17.09 17.85
N PRO A 94 22.54 -16.25 17.28
CA PRO A 94 22.16 -15.19 16.37
C PRO A 94 21.29 -15.65 15.18
N SER A 95 21.52 -16.87 14.67
CA SER A 95 20.73 -17.45 13.58
C SER A 95 19.29 -17.70 14.01
N ALA A 96 19.05 -18.26 15.20
CA ALA A 96 17.73 -18.43 15.77
C ALA A 96 17.04 -17.07 15.96
N ILE A 97 17.74 -16.07 16.50
CA ILE A 97 17.16 -14.73 16.67
C ILE A 97 16.69 -14.13 15.33
N SER A 98 17.49 -14.28 14.26
CA SER A 98 17.16 -13.74 12.93
C SER A 98 15.83 -14.24 12.36
N TRP A 99 15.32 -15.39 12.81
CA TRP A 99 13.99 -15.88 12.45
C TRP A 99 12.88 -14.94 12.91
N ILE A 100 13.04 -14.27 14.07
CA ILE A 100 12.04 -13.32 14.57
C ILE A 100 11.84 -12.19 13.56
N GLY A 101 12.92 -11.55 13.11
CA GLY A 101 12.86 -10.45 12.14
C GLY A 101 12.41 -10.93 10.76
N SER A 102 12.89 -12.09 10.32
CA SER A 102 12.55 -12.65 9.00
C SER A 102 11.05 -12.99 8.91
N VAL A 103 10.49 -13.63 9.94
CA VAL A 103 9.07 -13.96 10.01
C VAL A 103 8.23 -12.68 10.14
N GLN A 104 8.69 -11.68 10.89
CA GLN A 104 8.01 -10.40 10.97
C GLN A 104 7.85 -9.76 9.58
N ILE A 105 8.94 -9.69 8.80
CA ILE A 105 8.92 -9.13 7.44
C ILE A 105 8.06 -9.99 6.49
N LEU A 106 8.18 -11.32 6.58
CA LEU A 106 7.34 -12.25 5.83
C LEU A 106 5.84 -11.97 6.06
N LEU A 107 5.43 -11.84 7.33
CA LEU A 107 4.04 -11.59 7.70
C LEU A 107 3.56 -10.22 7.25
N ILE A 108 4.42 -9.20 7.27
CA ILE A 108 4.07 -7.86 6.75
C ILE A 108 3.61 -7.94 5.29
N TYR A 109 4.36 -8.63 4.44
CA TYR A 109 4.03 -8.76 3.03
C TYR A 109 2.93 -9.78 2.76
N PHE A 110 2.99 -10.93 3.44
CA PHE A 110 1.99 -11.99 3.28
C PHE A 110 0.59 -11.51 3.70
N VAL A 111 0.45 -10.98 4.93
CA VAL A 111 -0.81 -10.43 5.41
C VAL A 111 -1.16 -9.15 4.67
N GLY A 112 -0.17 -8.34 4.30
CA GLY A 112 -0.33 -7.13 3.49
C GLY A 112 -1.11 -7.38 2.20
N THR A 113 -0.82 -8.51 1.54
CA THR A 113 -1.52 -8.92 0.31
C THR A 113 -3.03 -9.05 0.52
N PHE A 114 -3.46 -9.63 1.66
CA PHE A 114 -4.87 -9.80 1.98
C PHE A 114 -5.50 -8.53 2.58
N SER A 115 -4.75 -7.80 3.40
CA SER A 115 -5.27 -6.61 4.09
C SER A 115 -5.56 -5.45 3.13
N GLY A 116 -4.78 -5.31 2.06
CA GLY A 116 -5.07 -4.35 0.98
C GLY A 116 -6.43 -4.58 0.32
N ARG A 117 -6.82 -5.85 0.12
CA ARG A 117 -8.16 -6.21 -0.39
C ARG A 117 -9.26 -5.93 0.62
N ALA A 118 -8.98 -6.13 1.92
CA ALA A 118 -9.93 -5.80 2.98
C ALA A 118 -10.25 -4.29 3.02
N LEU A 119 -9.29 -3.42 2.69
CA LEU A 119 -9.54 -1.99 2.44
C LEU A 119 -10.52 -1.79 1.28
N ASP A 120 -10.30 -2.45 0.14
CA ASP A 120 -11.19 -2.31 -1.03
C ASP A 120 -12.62 -2.77 -0.72
N ALA A 121 -12.77 -3.78 0.14
CA ALA A 121 -14.06 -4.29 0.60
C ALA A 121 -14.75 -3.39 1.65
N GLY A 122 -14.14 -2.27 2.04
CA GLY A 122 -14.72 -1.30 2.98
C GLY A 122 -14.36 -1.52 4.46
N TYR A 123 -13.53 -2.51 4.79
CA TYR A 123 -13.16 -2.85 6.17
C TYR A 123 -11.93 -2.08 6.69
N PHE A 124 -11.54 -0.98 6.06
CA PHE A 124 -10.30 -0.26 6.37
C PHE A 124 -10.12 0.06 7.85
N ARG A 125 -11.12 0.72 8.48
CA ARG A 125 -11.00 1.17 9.88
C ARG A 125 -10.88 -0.01 10.84
N LEU A 126 -11.58 -1.10 10.56
CA LEU A 126 -11.53 -2.31 11.37
C LEU A 126 -10.17 -3.00 11.20
N ALA A 127 -9.71 -3.21 9.96
CA ALA A 127 -8.43 -3.84 9.67
C ALA A 127 -7.26 -3.08 10.29
N VAL A 128 -7.23 -1.76 10.12
CA VAL A 128 -6.18 -0.90 10.68
C VAL A 128 -6.28 -0.83 12.21
N GLY A 129 -7.49 -0.74 12.77
CA GLY A 129 -7.70 -0.73 14.22
C GLY A 129 -7.22 -2.02 14.89
N VAL A 130 -7.57 -3.18 14.33
CA VAL A 130 -7.08 -4.49 14.78
C VAL A 130 -5.57 -4.59 14.60
N GLY A 131 -5.04 -4.12 13.46
CA GLY A 131 -3.61 -4.13 13.19
C GLY A 131 -2.80 -3.32 14.22
N PHE A 132 -3.25 -2.12 14.57
CA PHE A 132 -2.61 -1.33 15.64
C PHE A 132 -2.74 -1.97 17.02
N ALA A 133 -3.90 -2.56 17.33
CA ALA A 133 -4.07 -3.29 18.58
C ALA A 133 -3.07 -4.44 18.70
N LEU A 134 -2.86 -5.19 17.62
CA LEU A 134 -1.86 -6.27 17.55
C LEU A 134 -0.41 -5.75 17.62
N GLN A 135 -0.10 -4.61 16.99
CA GLN A 135 1.22 -3.99 17.11
C GLN A 135 1.54 -3.61 18.56
N VAL A 136 0.61 -2.90 19.22
CA VAL A 136 0.76 -2.48 20.61
C VAL A 136 0.85 -3.72 21.51
N LEU A 137 -0.08 -4.68 21.37
CA LEU A 137 -0.05 -5.92 22.15
C LEU A 137 1.28 -6.67 21.97
N GLY A 138 1.76 -6.82 20.74
CA GLY A 138 3.01 -7.52 20.45
C GLY A 138 4.23 -6.84 21.09
N VAL A 139 4.31 -5.51 21.03
CA VAL A 139 5.41 -4.75 21.65
C VAL A 139 5.35 -4.81 23.17
N PHE A 140 4.17 -4.62 23.77
CA PHE A 140 4.03 -4.72 25.23
C PHE A 140 4.25 -6.14 25.74
N ALA A 141 3.81 -7.17 25.02
CA ALA A 141 4.11 -8.56 25.34
C ALA A 141 5.62 -8.86 25.23
N THR A 142 6.29 -8.32 24.22
CA THR A 142 7.76 -8.43 24.08
C THR A 142 8.48 -7.84 25.29
N SER A 143 7.96 -6.75 25.88
CA SER A 143 8.58 -6.13 27.07
C SER A 143 8.63 -7.02 28.31
N GLY A 144 7.72 -8.01 28.41
CA GLY A 144 7.64 -8.94 29.54
C GLY A 144 8.13 -10.34 29.22
N ALA A 145 8.70 -10.55 28.03
CA ALA A 145 9.13 -11.87 27.59
C ALA A 145 10.40 -12.31 28.33
N SER A 146 10.37 -13.53 28.88
CA SER A 146 11.46 -14.17 29.59
C SER A 146 12.05 -15.37 28.83
N ALA A 147 11.49 -15.71 27.67
CA ALA A 147 11.94 -16.85 26.86
C ALA A 147 11.89 -16.52 25.36
N TYR A 148 12.76 -17.17 24.59
CA TYR A 148 12.84 -16.99 23.13
C TYR A 148 11.51 -17.19 22.41
N TRP A 149 10.76 -18.25 22.76
CA TRP A 149 9.49 -18.54 22.10
C TRP A 149 8.45 -17.43 22.33
N GLN A 150 8.49 -16.75 23.49
CA GLN A 150 7.61 -15.62 23.79
C GLN A 150 7.97 -14.41 22.93
N LEU A 151 9.26 -14.14 22.75
CA LEU A 151 9.75 -13.10 21.83
C LEU A 151 9.34 -13.39 20.40
N PHE A 152 9.50 -14.64 19.95
CA PHE A 152 9.11 -15.05 18.60
C PHE A 152 7.61 -14.87 18.35
N LEU A 153 6.76 -15.26 19.32
CA LEU A 153 5.31 -15.11 19.20
C LEU A 153 4.85 -13.65 19.29
N ALA A 154 5.43 -12.87 20.20
CA ALA A 154 5.03 -11.47 20.41
C ALA A 154 5.57 -10.52 19.33
N GLN A 155 6.87 -10.59 19.06
CA GLN A 155 7.56 -9.70 18.13
C GLN A 155 7.47 -10.20 16.68
N GLY A 156 7.73 -11.49 16.45
CA GLY A 156 7.72 -12.07 15.10
C GLY A 156 6.30 -12.17 14.57
N ILE A 157 5.44 -12.88 15.29
CA ILE A 157 4.08 -13.19 14.82
C ILE A 157 3.11 -12.05 15.13
N CYS A 158 2.82 -11.76 16.39
CA CYS A 158 1.75 -10.81 16.75
C CYS A 158 2.01 -9.41 16.17
N LYS A 159 3.21 -8.87 16.37
CA LYS A 159 3.56 -7.57 15.78
C LYS A 159 3.64 -7.65 14.25
N GLY A 160 4.20 -8.71 13.66
CA GLY A 160 4.25 -8.88 12.20
C GLY A 160 2.87 -8.91 11.53
N LEU A 161 1.91 -9.63 12.12
CA LEU A 161 0.50 -9.61 11.68
C LEU A 161 -0.09 -8.20 11.77
N GLY A 162 0.17 -7.51 12.88
CA GLY A 162 -0.28 -6.13 13.08
C GLY A 162 0.34 -5.14 12.07
N ASP A 163 1.63 -5.27 11.79
CA ASP A 163 2.33 -4.45 10.80
C ASP A 163 1.76 -4.71 9.39
N GLY A 164 1.48 -5.97 9.03
CA GLY A 164 0.88 -6.34 7.74
C GLY A 164 -0.58 -5.89 7.54
N LEU A 165 -1.39 -5.87 8.61
CA LEU A 165 -2.76 -5.35 8.57
C LEU A 165 -2.81 -3.83 8.41
N VAL A 166 -1.77 -3.08 8.80
CA VAL A 166 -1.76 -1.62 8.74
C VAL A 166 -1.00 -1.10 7.53
N PHE A 167 0.14 -1.71 7.18
CA PHE A 167 1.05 -1.18 6.16
C PHE A 167 0.40 -1.09 4.78
N CYS A 168 -0.07 -2.21 4.21
CA CYS A 168 -0.61 -2.22 2.85
C CYS A 168 -1.86 -1.33 2.69
N PRO A 169 -2.86 -1.36 3.60
CA PRO A 169 -4.01 -0.47 3.52
C PRO A 169 -3.63 1.00 3.61
N THR A 170 -2.61 1.34 4.40
CA THR A 170 -2.13 2.72 4.53
C THR A 170 -1.50 3.21 3.23
N VAL A 171 -0.65 2.40 2.60
CA VAL A 171 -0.04 2.71 1.29
C VAL A 171 -1.13 2.89 0.23
N ALA A 172 -2.09 1.97 0.17
CA ALA A 172 -3.21 2.03 -0.76
C ALA A 172 -4.07 3.28 -0.53
N LEU A 173 -4.35 3.65 0.73
CA LEU A 173 -5.10 4.86 1.08
C LEU A 173 -4.42 6.11 0.49
N VAL A 174 -3.12 6.29 0.73
CA VAL A 174 -2.36 7.45 0.20
C VAL A 174 -2.40 7.47 -1.33
N ALA A 175 -2.21 6.30 -1.96
CA ALA A 175 -2.26 6.16 -3.40
C ALA A 175 -3.63 6.53 -4.00
N THR A 176 -4.72 6.39 -3.24
CA THR A 176 -6.01 6.88 -3.72
C THR A 176 -5.96 8.40 -3.87
N TYR A 177 -5.55 9.15 -2.83
CA TYR A 177 -5.66 10.62 -2.76
C TYR A 177 -4.97 11.42 -3.88
N PHE A 178 -4.04 10.82 -4.62
CA PHE A 178 -3.23 11.49 -5.62
C PHE A 178 -3.15 10.69 -6.93
N THR A 179 -3.22 11.38 -8.07
CA THR A 179 -2.90 10.83 -9.40
C THR A 179 -1.58 11.40 -9.89
N THR A 180 -1.51 12.70 -10.17
CA THR A 180 -0.31 13.37 -10.70
C THR A 180 0.81 13.47 -9.68
N LYS A 181 0.48 13.73 -8.40
CA LYS A 181 1.48 13.91 -7.31
C LYS A 181 1.69 12.65 -6.48
N ARG A 182 1.28 11.48 -6.99
CA ARG A 182 1.31 10.21 -6.26
C ARG A 182 2.69 9.83 -5.78
N SER A 183 3.72 9.98 -6.62
CA SER A 183 5.10 9.63 -6.25
C SER A 183 5.64 10.50 -5.11
N LEU A 184 5.30 11.80 -5.11
CA LEU A 184 5.69 12.72 -4.04
C LEU A 184 5.01 12.36 -2.72
N ALA A 185 3.70 12.07 -2.75
CA ALA A 185 2.95 11.66 -1.57
C ALA A 185 3.46 10.33 -0.98
N ILE A 186 3.77 9.35 -1.84
CA ILE A 186 4.37 8.08 -1.43
C ILE A 186 5.79 8.31 -0.88
N GLY A 187 6.57 9.21 -1.47
CA GLY A 187 7.90 9.58 -0.96
C GLY A 187 7.86 10.19 0.45
N VAL A 188 6.91 11.10 0.70
CA VAL A 188 6.70 11.69 2.04
C VAL A 188 6.28 10.63 3.07
N MET A 189 5.42 9.70 2.67
CA MET A 189 5.06 8.56 3.52
C MET A 189 6.29 7.67 3.78
N ALA A 190 7.04 7.31 2.74
CA ALA A 190 8.18 6.40 2.81
C ALA A 190 9.36 6.97 3.61
N SER A 191 9.56 8.30 3.63
CA SER A 191 10.60 8.93 4.45
C SER A 191 10.43 8.66 5.95
N GLY A 192 9.25 8.23 6.39
CA GLY A 192 9.00 7.79 7.77
C GLY A 192 9.85 6.61 8.19
N GLY A 193 10.32 5.79 7.23
CA GLY A 193 11.23 4.68 7.51
C GLY A 193 12.57 5.19 8.04
N ALA A 194 13.11 6.25 7.42
CA ALA A 194 14.35 6.88 7.88
C ALA A 194 14.17 7.56 9.25
N THR A 195 13.08 8.32 9.42
CA THR A 195 12.76 8.96 10.71
C THR A 195 12.63 7.91 11.83
N GLY A 196 11.89 6.83 11.59
CA GLY A 196 11.73 5.73 12.54
C GLY A 196 13.03 4.98 12.81
N GLY A 197 13.86 4.80 11.78
CA GLY A 197 15.19 4.19 11.88
C GLY A 197 16.19 5.01 12.69
N ILE A 198 15.89 6.27 13.00
CA ILE A 198 16.65 7.08 13.97
C ILE A 198 16.00 6.99 15.35
N ILE A 199 14.67 7.20 15.43
CA ILE A 199 13.95 7.30 16.71
C ILE A 199 14.11 6.03 17.57
N PHE A 200 13.78 4.86 17.03
CA PHE A 200 13.77 3.62 17.83
C PHE A 200 15.18 3.16 18.24
N PRO A 201 16.20 3.18 17.36
CA PRO A 201 17.57 2.88 17.78
C PRO A 201 18.12 3.84 18.83
N VAL A 202 17.82 5.14 18.74
CA VAL A 202 18.21 6.13 19.76
C VAL A 202 17.54 5.83 21.10
N ILE A 203 16.25 5.48 21.10
CA ILE A 203 15.54 5.04 22.31
C ILE A 203 16.24 3.81 22.91
N ALA A 204 16.54 2.80 22.09
CA ALA A 204 17.24 1.59 22.54
C ALA A 204 18.60 1.93 23.17
N GLN A 205 19.43 2.70 22.47
CA GLN A 205 20.78 3.03 22.92
C GLN A 205 20.79 3.81 24.24
N GLN A 206 19.85 4.74 24.44
CA GLN A 206 19.82 5.61 25.62
C GLN A 206 19.14 4.98 26.82
N LEU A 207 18.04 4.22 26.60
CA LEU A 207 17.23 3.68 27.70
C LEU A 207 17.67 2.29 28.13
N LEU A 208 18.17 1.45 27.23
CA LEU A 208 18.59 0.09 27.57
C LEU A 208 19.58 0.04 28.74
N PRO A 209 20.66 0.85 28.80
CA PRO A 209 21.58 0.85 29.94
C PRO A 209 21.02 1.51 31.21
N ARG A 210 19.97 2.33 31.13
CA ARG A 210 19.44 3.12 32.27
C ARG A 210 18.25 2.48 32.96
N VAL A 211 17.30 1.95 32.19
CA VAL A 211 16.01 1.44 32.69
C VAL A 211 15.79 -0.04 32.33
N GLY A 212 16.73 -0.65 31.60
CA GLY A 212 16.65 -2.04 31.17
C GLY A 212 15.72 -2.27 29.99
N PHE A 213 15.69 -3.52 29.52
CA PHE A 213 14.99 -3.91 28.30
C PHE A 213 13.47 -3.71 28.36
N GLY A 214 12.81 -4.16 29.44
CA GLY A 214 11.36 -4.09 29.55
C GLY A 214 10.83 -2.65 29.42
N TRP A 215 11.38 -1.70 30.18
CA TRP A 215 10.97 -0.30 30.08
C TRP A 215 11.36 0.38 28.77
N THR A 216 12.49 -0.02 28.18
CA THR A 216 12.89 0.45 26.85
C THR A 216 11.86 0.06 25.79
N VAL A 217 11.46 -1.22 25.74
CA VAL A 217 10.45 -1.71 24.79
C VAL A 217 9.06 -1.11 25.07
N ARG A 218 8.67 -0.91 26.34
CA ARG A 218 7.42 -0.19 26.67
C ARG A 218 7.43 1.25 26.16
N THR A 219 8.57 1.94 26.26
CA THR A 219 8.72 3.31 25.73
C THR A 219 8.50 3.33 24.22
N MET A 220 9.09 2.37 23.49
CA MET A 220 8.80 2.17 22.06
C MET A 220 7.32 1.88 21.80
N GLY A 221 6.69 1.06 22.65
CA GLY A 221 5.26 0.77 22.60
C GLY A 221 4.38 2.01 22.76
N PHE A 222 4.74 2.93 23.66
CA PHE A 222 4.02 4.20 23.82
C PHE A 222 4.15 5.10 22.59
N VAL A 223 5.31 5.15 21.95
CA VAL A 223 5.49 5.86 20.66
C VAL A 223 4.60 5.27 19.58
N ILE A 224 4.56 3.93 19.48
CA ILE A 224 3.72 3.21 18.52
C ILE A 224 2.23 3.50 18.78
N LEU A 225 1.81 3.46 20.04
CA LEU A 225 0.44 3.77 20.46
C LEU A 225 0.05 5.22 20.14
N PHE A 226 0.93 6.18 20.44
CA PHE A 226 0.69 7.59 20.10
C PHE A 226 0.50 7.77 18.60
N ASN A 227 1.41 7.23 17.80
CA ASN A 227 1.33 7.27 16.33
C ASN A 227 0.06 6.60 15.80
N ALA A 228 -0.37 5.49 16.41
CA ALA A 228 -1.62 4.80 16.06
C ALA A 228 -2.86 5.66 16.31
N ILE A 229 -2.94 6.30 17.47
CA ILE A 229 -4.06 7.19 17.83
C ILE A 229 -4.14 8.37 16.86
N VAL A 230 -2.99 9.01 16.60
CA VAL A 230 -2.92 10.14 15.66
C VAL A 230 -3.36 9.69 14.26
N PHE A 231 -2.86 8.55 13.76
CA PHE A 231 -3.26 8.03 12.47
C PHE A 231 -4.77 7.76 12.38
N LEU A 232 -5.35 7.05 13.36
CA LEU A 232 -6.77 6.72 13.37
C LEU A 232 -7.67 7.96 13.41
N SER A 233 -7.19 9.05 14.01
CA SER A 233 -7.92 10.33 14.04
C SER A 233 -7.92 11.06 12.69
N ILE A 234 -6.83 10.96 11.92
CA ILE A 234 -6.62 11.70 10.65
C ILE A 234 -7.04 10.88 9.42
N ALA A 235 -6.90 9.56 9.47
CA ALA A 235 -7.11 8.69 8.32
C ALA A 235 -8.58 8.70 7.86
N ARG A 236 -8.80 9.00 6.58
CA ARG A 236 -10.14 9.07 5.98
C ARG A 236 -10.20 8.22 4.71
N PRO A 237 -10.85 7.04 4.72
CA PRO A 237 -11.16 6.31 3.50
C PRO A 237 -12.06 7.14 2.59
N ARG A 238 -11.72 7.20 1.30
CA ARG A 238 -12.46 7.99 0.31
C ARG A 238 -13.31 7.17 -0.66
N LEU A 239 -12.88 5.95 -0.97
CA LEU A 239 -13.48 5.15 -2.03
C LEU A 239 -14.63 4.31 -1.46
N PRO A 240 -15.77 4.21 -2.17
CA PRO A 240 -16.82 3.28 -1.79
C PRO A 240 -16.33 1.84 -1.90
N PRO A 241 -16.86 0.91 -1.10
CA PRO A 241 -16.47 -0.50 -1.14
C PRO A 241 -16.64 -1.07 -2.55
N ARG A 242 -15.58 -1.65 -3.10
CA ARG A 242 -15.62 -2.38 -4.37
C ARG A 242 -15.61 -3.88 -4.07
N LYS A 243 -16.37 -4.68 -4.83
CA LYS A 243 -16.23 -6.14 -4.80
C LYS A 243 -14.78 -6.49 -5.17
N ALA A 244 -14.05 -7.08 -4.24
CA ALA A 244 -12.66 -7.46 -4.45
C ALA A 244 -12.55 -8.38 -5.69
N GLY A 245 -11.61 -8.07 -6.59
CA GLY A 245 -11.27 -8.93 -7.73
C GLY A 245 -10.54 -10.21 -7.29
N PRO A 246 -10.11 -11.06 -8.24
CA PRO A 246 -9.33 -12.27 -7.93
C PRO A 246 -8.06 -11.96 -7.12
N ILE A 247 -7.69 -12.86 -6.20
CA ILE A 247 -6.58 -12.69 -5.24
C ILE A 247 -5.22 -12.58 -5.95
N VAL A 248 -5.09 -13.28 -7.08
CA VAL A 248 -3.89 -13.24 -7.93
C VAL A 248 -4.33 -12.93 -9.35
N GLU A 249 -3.89 -11.79 -9.86
CA GLU A 249 -3.99 -11.45 -11.29
C GLU A 249 -2.82 -12.12 -12.01
N TRP A 250 -2.98 -13.40 -12.36
CA TRP A 250 -1.95 -14.17 -13.07
C TRP A 250 -1.53 -13.54 -14.40
N ASP A 251 -2.39 -12.71 -14.98
CA ASP A 251 -2.09 -11.96 -16.20
C ASP A 251 -1.03 -10.87 -15.99
N ALA A 252 -0.84 -10.36 -14.77
CA ALA A 252 0.22 -9.39 -14.47
C ALA A 252 1.64 -9.98 -14.64
N PHE A 253 1.82 -11.28 -14.36
CA PHE A 253 3.11 -11.96 -14.56
C PHE A 253 3.45 -12.21 -16.03
N LYS A 254 2.48 -12.04 -16.94
CA LYS A 254 2.72 -12.13 -18.38
C LYS A 254 3.36 -10.85 -18.94
N ASP A 255 3.36 -9.76 -18.17
CA ASP A 255 4.07 -8.53 -18.54
C ASP A 255 5.58 -8.70 -18.22
N PRO A 256 6.46 -8.74 -19.24
CA PRO A 256 7.90 -8.89 -19.02
C PRO A 256 8.50 -7.72 -18.25
N ALA A 257 7.94 -6.50 -18.34
CA ALA A 257 8.42 -5.36 -17.55
C ALA A 257 8.12 -5.54 -16.06
N PHE A 258 6.94 -6.07 -15.72
CA PHE A 258 6.56 -6.39 -14.35
C PHE A 258 7.41 -7.53 -13.77
N SER A 259 7.62 -8.60 -14.54
CA SER A 259 8.44 -9.74 -14.13
C SER A 259 9.91 -9.36 -13.94
N LEU A 260 10.49 -8.57 -14.86
CA LEU A 260 11.86 -8.05 -14.71
C LEU A 260 12.00 -7.12 -13.52
N PHE A 261 11.01 -6.25 -13.24
CA PHE A 261 11.02 -5.40 -12.06
C PHE A 261 11.01 -6.22 -10.76
N CYS A 262 10.18 -7.27 -10.68
CA CYS A 262 10.15 -8.17 -9.53
C CYS A 262 11.51 -8.85 -9.31
N CYS A 263 12.12 -9.42 -10.36
CA CYS A 263 13.43 -10.04 -10.29
C CYS A 263 14.53 -9.04 -9.90
N ALA A 264 14.56 -7.86 -10.52
CA ALA A 264 15.56 -6.81 -10.26
C ALA A 264 15.50 -6.27 -8.83
N SER A 265 14.29 -6.18 -8.25
CA SER A 265 14.11 -5.75 -6.86
C SER A 265 14.74 -6.72 -5.85
N GLN A 266 14.77 -8.02 -6.17
CA GLN A 266 15.40 -9.05 -5.37
C GLN A 266 16.94 -8.99 -5.51
N GLU A 267 17.44 -8.79 -6.73
CA GLU A 267 18.87 -8.74 -7.09
C GLU A 267 19.60 -7.52 -6.49
N THR A 268 18.94 -6.35 -6.46
CA THR A 268 19.53 -5.11 -5.91
C THR A 268 19.87 -5.24 -4.43
N SER A 269 19.13 -6.07 -3.69
CA SER A 269 19.44 -6.40 -2.29
C SER A 269 20.65 -7.32 -2.14
N LEU A 270 20.96 -8.15 -3.16
CA LEU A 270 22.13 -9.02 -3.18
C LEU A 270 23.40 -8.24 -3.54
N ALA A 271 23.30 -7.32 -4.50
CA ALA A 271 24.42 -6.53 -5.03
C ALA A 271 25.00 -5.50 -4.03
N LEU A 272 24.26 -5.12 -3.00
CA LEU A 272 24.71 -4.21 -1.93
C LEU A 272 25.39 -4.91 -0.76
N THR A 273 25.60 -6.23 -0.83
CA THR A 273 26.41 -6.95 0.17
C THR A 273 27.88 -6.75 -0.20
N PRO A 274 28.66 -5.89 0.49
CA PRO A 274 30.08 -5.81 0.21
C PRO A 274 30.67 -7.18 0.49
N ALA A 275 31.29 -7.78 -0.54
CA ALA A 275 32.11 -8.96 -0.39
C ALA A 275 33.20 -8.66 0.65
N ARG A 276 32.96 -9.02 1.91
CA ARG A 276 33.99 -8.95 2.94
C ARG A 276 35.02 -10.01 2.58
N ARG A 277 36.18 -9.54 2.12
CA ARG A 277 37.44 -10.28 2.10
C ARG A 277 37.99 -10.40 3.51
#